data_AF-A0A0H3D4M7-F1
#
_entry.id   AF-A0A0H3D4M7-F1
#
_cell.length_a   1.000
_cell.length_b   1.000
_cell.length_c   1.000
_cell.angle_alpha   90.00
_cell.angle_beta   90.00
_cell.angle_gamma   90.00
#
_symmetry.space_group_name_H-M   'P 1'
#
loop_
_entity.id
_entity.type
_entity.pdbx_description
1 polymer ?
#
loop_
_entity_poly.entity_id
_entity_poly.type
_entity_poly.pdbx_seq_one_letter_code
_entity_poly.pdbx_strand_id
1 'polypeptide(L)' 'MTPWQEFFEAHAEGSVLDGVVARVLPFGAFVEVADGIHGLLVTDAAPEAGTRLPVRIEAIDVERRRFSLVKA' A
#
# COMPACT_ATOMS: atom_id res chain seq x y z
N MET A 1 -12.91 -8.98 14.60
CA MET A 1 -11.90 -8.00 14.16
C MET A 1 -12.02 -7.89 12.65
N THR A 2 -11.91 -6.69 12.09
CA THR A 2 -11.89 -6.55 10.62
C THR A 2 -10.46 -6.70 10.13
N PRO A 3 -10.23 -7.18 8.89
CA PRO A 3 -8.86 -7.34 8.34
C PRO A 3 -8.06 -6.03 8.40
N TRP A 4 -8.74 -4.90 8.20
CA TRP A 4 -8.19 -3.56 8.32
C TRP A 4 -7.70 -3.22 9.73
N GLN A 5 -8.43 -3.64 10.77
CA GLN A 5 -8.01 -3.41 12.15
C GLN A 5 -6.75 -4.20 12.47
N GLU A 6 -6.71 -5.49 12.11
CA GLU A 6 -5.53 -6.34 12.33
C GLU A 6 -4.30 -5.80 11.58
N PHE A 7 -4.49 -5.34 10.34
CA PHE A 7 -3.44 -4.73 9.55
C PHE A 7 -2.87 -3.45 10.20
N PHE A 8 -3.72 -2.55 10.69
CA PHE A 8 -3.26 -1.32 11.35
C PHE A 8 -2.73 -1.54 12.78
N GLU A 9 -3.08 -2.65 13.43
CA GLU A 9 -2.46 -3.06 14.69
C GLU A 9 -1.05 -3.61 14.46
N ALA A 10 -0.84 -4.33 13.34
CA ALA A 10 0.46 -4.88 12.95
C ALA A 10 1.39 -3.86 12.27
N HIS A 11 0.83 -2.82 11.64
CA HIS A 11 1.56 -1.87 10.81
C HIS A 11 1.17 -0.42 11.11
N ALA A 12 2.17 0.39 11.43
CA ALA A 12 2.03 1.82 11.70
C ALA A 12 2.58 2.67 10.54
N GLU A 13 2.26 3.96 10.53
CA GLU A 13 2.88 4.94 9.65
C GLU A 13 4.42 4.86 9.74
N GLY A 14 5.09 4.88 8.59
CA GLY A 14 6.52 4.66 8.46
C GLY A 14 6.95 3.19 8.35
N SER A 15 6.05 2.22 8.55
CA SER A 15 6.35 0.80 8.37
C SER A 15 6.62 0.48 6.90
N VAL A 16 7.62 -0.36 6.65
CA VAL A 16 7.96 -0.87 5.31
C VAL A 16 7.36 -2.26 5.13
N LEU A 17 6.64 -2.44 4.02
CA LEU A 17 5.93 -3.66 3.64
C LEU A 17 6.38 -4.11 2.26
N ASP A 18 6.39 -5.41 2.02
CA ASP A 18 6.55 -5.96 0.69
C ASP A 18 5.19 -6.02 0.00
N GLY A 19 4.96 -5.12 -0.94
CA GLY A 19 3.71 -5.02 -1.68
C GLY A 19 3.82 -5.55 -3.11
N VAL A 20 2.74 -6.13 -3.63
CA VAL A 20 2.62 -6.58 -5.02
C VAL A 20 1.82 -5.55 -5.82
N VAL A 21 2.33 -5.09 -6.96
CA VAL A 21 1.59 -4.19 -7.85
C VAL A 21 0.37 -4.91 -8.43
N ALA A 22 -0.82 -4.57 -7.96
CA ALA A 22 -2.08 -5.09 -8.50
C ALA A 22 -2.49 -4.35 -9.78
N ARG A 23 -2.30 -3.02 -9.83
CA ARG A 23 -2.68 -2.20 -10.98
C ARG A 23 -1.82 -0.95 -11.11
N VAL A 24 -1.40 -0.61 -12.32
CA VAL A 24 -0.63 0.59 -12.62
C VAL A 24 -1.55 1.74 -13.02
N LEU A 25 -1.26 2.95 -12.55
CA LEU A 25 -1.97 4.20 -12.83
C LEU A 25 -0.98 5.22 -13.43
N PRO A 26 -1.45 6.26 -14.13
CA PRO A 26 -0.56 7.30 -14.68
C PRO A 26 0.23 8.08 -13.63
N PHE A 27 -0.25 8.11 -12.38
CA PHE A 27 0.33 8.86 -11.25
C PHE A 27 0.82 7.94 -10.12
N GLY A 28 0.88 6.63 -10.35
CA GLY A 28 1.23 5.67 -9.31
C GLY A 28 0.80 4.24 -9.60
N ALA A 29 0.54 3.48 -8.55
CA ALA A 29 0.05 2.12 -8.66
C ALA A 29 -0.76 1.69 -7.43
N PHE A 30 -1.78 0.85 -7.63
CA PHE A 30 -2.37 0.08 -6.53
C PHE A 30 -1.46 -1.08 -6.19
N VAL A 31 -1.07 -1.16 -4.93
CA VAL A 31 -0.20 -2.18 -4.39
C VAL A 31 -0.96 -2.94 -3.31
N GLU A 32 -1.06 -4.24 -3.49
CA GLU A 32 -1.61 -5.17 -2.50
C GLU A 32 -0.56 -5.50 -1.47
N VAL A 33 -0.87 -5.26 -0.19
CA VAL A 33 0.04 -5.49 0.93
C VAL A 33 -0.47 -6.57 1.89
N ALA A 34 -1.77 -6.87 1.84
CA ALA A 34 -2.40 -7.97 2.55
C ALA A 34 -3.70 -8.38 1.82
N ASP A 35 -4.27 -9.53 2.20
CA ASP A 35 -5.47 -10.09 1.57
C ASP A 35 -6.64 -9.11 1.63
N GLY A 36 -7.04 -8.60 0.45
CA GLY A 36 -8.11 -7.60 0.32
C GLY A 36 -7.74 -6.18 0.77
N ILE A 37 -6.46 -5.90 1.03
CA ILE A 37 -5.95 -4.59 1.47
C ILE A 37 -5.00 -4.02 0.41
N HIS A 38 -5.48 -2.98 -0.27
CA HIS A 38 -4.74 -2.28 -1.31
C HIS A 38 -4.39 -0.86 -0.85
N GLY A 39 -3.12 -0.49 -1.01
CA GLY A 39 -2.64 0.87 -0.84
C GLY A 39 -2.38 1.55 -2.19
N LEU A 40 -2.48 2.88 -2.21
CA LEU A 40 -2.09 3.67 -3.38
C LEU A 40 -0.62 4.09 -3.23
N LEU A 41 0.25 3.53 -4.06
CA LEU A 41 1.63 3.96 -4.22
C LEU A 41 1.67 5.16 -5.15
N VAL A 42 2.01 6.34 -4.62
CA VAL A 42 2.23 7.54 -5.43
C VAL A 42 3.70 7.56 -5.87
N THR A 43 3.92 7.53 -7.18
CA THR A 43 5.26 7.47 -7.76
C THR A 43 5.23 7.97 -9.20
N ASP A 44 6.21 8.78 -9.58
CA ASP A 44 6.44 9.19 -10.97
C ASP A 44 6.96 8.03 -11.83
N ALA A 45 7.55 7.01 -11.22
CA ALA A 45 7.95 5.80 -11.91
C ALA A 45 6.78 4.82 -11.97
N ALA A 46 6.30 4.47 -13.16
CA ALA A 46 5.26 3.46 -13.36
C ALA A 46 5.85 2.06 -13.11
N PRO A 47 5.55 1.39 -11.97
CA PRO A 47 6.05 0.06 -11.72
C PRO A 47 5.31 -0.96 -12.61
N GLU A 48 5.90 -2.14 -12.82
CA GLU A 48 5.25 -3.18 -13.62
C GLU A 48 4.24 -3.98 -12.78
N ALA A 49 3.06 -4.24 -13.34
CA ALA A 49 2.03 -5.05 -12.68
C ALA A 49 2.56 -6.46 -12.36
N GLY A 50 2.29 -6.95 -11.15
CA GLY A 50 2.82 -8.21 -10.62
C GLY A 50 4.20 -8.11 -9.97
N THR A 51 4.87 -6.96 -10.04
CA THR A 51 6.16 -6.75 -9.37
C THR A 51 5.99 -6.63 -7.87
N ARG A 52 6.90 -7.26 -7.12
CA ARG A 52 7.03 -7.04 -5.66
C ARG A 52 8.04 -5.94 -5.40
N LEU A 53 7.65 -4.97 -4.59
CA LEU A 53 8.52 -3.89 -4.18
C LEU A 53 8.27 -3.48 -2.72
N PRO A 54 9.32 -3.06 -2.01
CA PRO A 54 9.18 -2.50 -0.68
C PRO A 54 8.49 -1.14 -0.79
N VAL A 55 7.37 -1.01 -0.08
CA VAL A 55 6.57 0.20 0.03
C VAL A 55 6.49 0.61 1.48
N ARG A 56 6.57 1.90 1.74
CA ARG A 56 6.44 2.46 3.08
C ARG A 56 5.07 3.11 3.23
N ILE A 57 4.41 2.88 4.36
CA ILE A 57 3.17 3.58 4.70
C ILE A 57 3.50 5.04 5.01
N GLU A 58 2.99 5.96 4.21
CA GLU A 58 3.15 7.40 4.45
C GLU A 58 2.05 7.91 5.38
N ALA A 59 0.80 7.55 5.10
CA ALA A 59 -0.37 8.05 5.82
C ALA A 59 -1.47 6.98 5.88
N ILE A 60 -2.13 6.86 7.04
CA ILE A 60 -3.23 5.91 7.27
C ILE A 60 -4.53 6.68 7.54
N ASP A 61 -5.60 6.31 6.84
CA ASP A 61 -6.95 6.83 7.04
C ASP A 61 -7.89 5.64 7.35
N VAL A 62 -8.00 5.32 8.64
CA VAL A 62 -8.78 4.19 9.14
C VAL A 62 -10.28 4.38 8.89
N GLU A 63 -10.78 5.62 8.99
CA GLU A 63 -12.19 5.93 8.76
C GLU A 63 -12.61 5.64 7.32
N ARG A 64 -11.74 5.95 6.36
CA ARG A 64 -11.97 5.69 4.94
C ARG A 64 -11.41 4.37 4.45
N ARG A 65 -10.80 3.56 5.33
CA ARG A 65 -10.16 2.27 5.00
C ARG A 65 -9.22 2.41 3.79
N ARG A 66 -8.31 3.38 3.88
CA ARG A 66 -7.32 3.66 2.84
C ARG A 66 -6.01 4.11 3.47
N PHE A 67 -4.92 3.94 2.74
CA PHE A 67 -3.60 4.44 3.13
C PHE A 67 -2.78 4.74 1.89
N SER A 68 -1.88 5.69 2.05
CA SER A 68 -0.93 6.10 1.02
C SER A 68 0.39 5.37 1.22
N LEU A 69 0.96 4.93 0.11
CA LEU A 69 2.24 4.26 0.05
C LEU A 69 3.23 5.15 -0.71
N VAL A 70 4.48 5.09 -0.28
CA VAL A 70 5.63 5.66 -0.99
C VAL A 70 6.69 4.61 -1.19
N LYS A 71 7.57 4.84 -2.16
CA LYS A 71 8.76 4.01 -2.33
C LYS A 71 9.63 4.13 -1.07
N ALA A 72 10.00 2.98 -0.50
CA ALA A 72 10.90 2.92 0.65
C ALA A 72 12.34 3.29 0.24
#